data_AF-A0A0E9N0T9-F1
#
_entry.id   AF-A0A0E9N0T9-F1
#
_cell.length_a   1.000
_cell.length_b   1.000
_cell.length_c   1.000
_cell.angle_alpha   90.00
_cell.angle_beta   90.00
_cell.angle_gamma   90.00
#
_symmetry.space_group_name_H-M   'P 1'
#
loop_
_entity.id
_entity.type
_entity.pdbx_description
1 polymer ?
#
loop_
_entity_poly.entity_id
_entity_poly.type
_entity_poly.pdbx_seq_one_letter_code
_entity_poly.pdbx_strand_id
1 'polypeptide(L)'
;MRNLLDEEQFSFGALDIHGGAKVRILYFSTAMAGSTSSTPDQYINELPQDRQETVRRLRAAILDHLPEGFKEVMGYGMIGYVVPHSLYPDGYHVSPEQPLPFMCLAAQKNFYAVYHMGLYGDPVLLDWFRKSYAATGWKLDMGKSCIRFKDSAKIPYALISELCEKISVKDWITQYEKNLRK
;
A
#
# COMPACT_ATOMS: atom_id res chain seq x y z
N MET A 1 21.56 5.49 11.54
CA MET A 1 20.42 6.40 11.74
C MET A 1 19.17 5.72 11.22
N ARG A 2 18.30 5.25 12.12
CA ARG A 2 16.99 4.68 11.75
C ARG A 2 16.10 5.85 11.34
N ASN A 3 15.45 5.74 10.19
CA ASN A 3 14.43 6.70 9.79
C ASN A 3 13.25 6.59 10.76
N LEU A 4 13.22 7.48 11.75
CA LEU A 4 12.10 7.69 12.68
C LEU A 4 10.78 7.99 11.97
N LEU A 5 10.83 8.37 10.69
CA LEU A 5 9.66 8.64 9.85
C LEU A 5 8.97 7.36 9.31
N ASP A 6 9.64 6.21 9.29
CA ASP A 6 9.02 4.93 8.85
C ASP A 6 8.26 4.23 10.00
N GLU A 7 8.65 4.45 11.27
CA GLU A 7 7.99 3.82 12.43
C GLU A 7 6.69 4.54 12.85
N GLU A 8 6.52 5.82 12.53
CA GLU A 8 5.28 6.55 12.83
C GLU A 8 4.17 6.35 11.76
N GLN A 9 4.53 6.06 10.51
CA GLN A 9 3.53 5.84 9.43
C GLN A 9 2.80 4.50 9.57
N PHE A 10 3.41 3.52 10.24
CA PHE A 10 2.84 2.21 10.56
C PHE A 10 3.23 1.88 11.99
N SER A 11 2.39 2.23 12.96
CA SER A 11 2.63 1.80 14.32
C SER A 11 2.47 0.27 14.37
N PHE A 12 3.56 -0.46 14.59
CA PHE A 12 3.50 -1.87 14.94
C PHE A 12 3.16 -1.97 16.42
N GLY A 13 1.89 -1.77 16.77
CA GLY A 13 1.41 -2.09 18.11
C GLY A 13 1.59 -3.58 18.37
N ALA A 14 2.45 -3.94 19.32
CA ALA A 14 2.40 -5.27 19.93
C ALA A 14 1.25 -5.24 20.94
N LEU A 15 0.14 -5.91 20.64
CA LEU A 15 -0.82 -6.26 21.69
C LEU A 15 -0.28 -7.54 22.34
N ASP A 16 0.33 -7.42 23.53
CA ASP A 16 0.75 -8.56 24.34
C ASP A 16 -0.50 -9.29 24.85
N ILE A 17 -1.02 -10.22 24.05
CA ILE A 17 -1.90 -11.28 24.55
C ILE A 17 -1.02 -12.43 25.00
N HIS A 18 -1.18 -12.82 26.26
CA HIS A 18 -0.44 -13.93 26.88
C HIS A 18 -0.66 -15.21 26.07
N GLY A 19 0.39 -15.70 25.40
CA GLY A 19 0.40 -17.04 24.78
C GLY A 19 0.93 -17.10 23.34
N GLY A 20 2.26 -17.11 23.18
CA GLY A 20 2.91 -18.04 22.25
C GLY A 20 2.98 -17.75 20.74
N ALA A 21 2.25 -16.80 20.17
CA ALA A 21 2.41 -16.44 18.74
C ALA A 21 2.30 -14.93 18.51
N LYS A 22 3.44 -14.29 18.18
CA LYS A 22 3.48 -12.86 17.86
C LYS A 22 2.96 -12.62 16.44
N VAL A 23 1.65 -12.47 16.29
CA VAL A 23 1.05 -11.86 15.08
C VAL A 23 1.27 -10.36 15.17
N ARG A 24 2.25 -9.83 14.41
CA ARG A 24 2.47 -8.39 14.31
C ARG A 24 1.42 -7.79 13.36
N ILE A 25 0.38 -7.17 13.93
CA ILE A 25 -0.66 -6.46 13.19
C ILE A 25 -0.12 -5.08 12.77
N LEU A 26 -0.45 -4.64 11.55
CA LEU A 26 -0.16 -3.30 11.05
C LEU A 26 -1.24 -2.35 11.59
N TYR A 27 -0.91 -1.48 12.55
CA TYR A 27 -1.82 -0.40 12.92
C TYR A 27 -1.50 0.84 12.06
N PHE A 28 -2.51 1.33 11.36
CA PHE A 28 -2.47 2.63 10.70
C PHE A 28 -2.79 3.69 11.77
N SER A 29 -1.76 4.30 12.33
CA SER A 29 -1.90 5.39 13.32
C SER A 29 -2.22 6.70 12.58
N THR A 30 -3.22 7.45 13.06
CA THR A 30 -3.75 8.68 12.44
C THR A 30 -2.84 9.91 12.59
N ALA A 31 -1.64 9.78 13.16
CA ALA A 31 -0.76 10.92 13.41
C ALA A 31 0.42 10.94 12.43
N MET A 32 0.37 11.83 11.42
CA MET A 32 1.46 12.70 10.94
C MET A 32 1.32 13.10 9.45
N ALA A 33 1.44 14.41 9.17
CA ALA A 33 1.74 15.07 7.89
C ALA A 33 1.15 14.47 6.59
N GLY A 34 -0.09 13.98 6.65
CA GLY A 34 -0.87 13.64 5.47
C GLY A 34 -1.35 14.90 4.76
N SER A 35 -1.47 14.87 3.43
CA SER A 35 -2.18 15.93 2.70
C SER A 35 -3.64 15.99 3.20
N THR A 36 -4.17 17.21 3.32
CA THR A 36 -5.60 17.46 3.63
C THR A 36 -6.47 17.39 2.37
N SER A 37 -5.93 16.90 1.25
CA SER A 37 -6.63 16.78 -0.01
C SER A 37 -7.84 15.87 0.09
N SER A 38 -8.95 16.33 -0.48
CA SER A 38 -10.21 15.60 -0.52
C SER A 38 -10.28 14.63 -1.71
N THR A 39 -9.42 14.79 -2.72
CA THR A 39 -9.39 13.92 -3.92
C THR A 39 -7.96 13.58 -4.36
N PRO A 40 -7.76 12.47 -5.10
CA PRO A 40 -6.46 12.11 -5.67
C PRO A 40 -5.88 13.17 -6.62
N ASP A 41 -6.73 13.85 -7.39
CA ASP A 41 -6.28 14.93 -8.28
C ASP A 41 -5.81 16.15 -7.49
N GLN A 42 -6.52 16.52 -6.43
CA GLN A 42 -6.10 17.58 -5.53
C GLN A 42 -4.75 17.21 -4.87
N TYR A 43 -4.62 15.96 -4.41
CA TYR A 43 -3.38 15.46 -3.82
C TYR A 43 -2.19 15.63 -4.77
N ILE A 44 -2.35 15.25 -6.04
CA ILE A 44 -1.30 15.39 -7.05
C ILE A 44 -0.99 16.87 -7.32
N ASN A 45 -2.01 17.73 -7.40
CA ASN A 45 -1.82 19.15 -7.71
C ASN A 45 -1.14 19.93 -6.57
N GLU A 46 -1.24 19.45 -5.33
CA GLU A 46 -0.53 20.01 -4.17
C GLU A 46 0.96 19.63 -4.14
N LEU A 47 1.40 18.64 -4.93
CA LEU A 47 2.80 18.26 -5.00
C LEU A 47 3.63 19.27 -5.80
N PRO A 48 4.94 19.40 -5.49
CA PRO A 48 5.88 20.09 -6.37
C PRO A 48 5.80 19.59 -7.82
N GLN A 49 5.91 20.50 -8.78
CA GLN A 49 5.65 20.23 -10.21
C GLN A 49 6.47 19.06 -10.76
N ASP A 50 7.74 18.94 -10.34
CA ASP A 50 8.67 17.87 -10.71
C ASP A 50 8.22 16.48 -10.23
N ARG A 51 7.34 16.42 -9.24
CA ARG A 51 6.83 15.17 -8.65
C ARG A 51 5.49 14.73 -9.20
N GLN A 52 4.69 15.67 -9.67
CA GLN A 52 3.32 15.41 -10.12
C GLN A 52 3.29 14.35 -11.22
N GLU A 53 4.19 14.46 -12.21
CA GLU A 53 4.25 13.54 -13.35
C GLU A 53 4.54 12.11 -12.91
N THR A 54 5.47 11.94 -11.96
CA THR A 54 5.81 10.61 -11.45
C THR A 54 4.61 9.96 -10.76
N VAL A 55 3.87 10.73 -9.96
CA VAL A 55 2.68 10.24 -9.26
C VAL A 55 1.53 9.96 -10.22
N ARG A 56 1.30 10.81 -11.23
CA ARG A 56 0.30 10.55 -12.28
C ARG A 56 0.59 9.24 -13.01
N ARG A 57 1.84 9.01 -13.41
CA ARG A 57 2.23 7.77 -14.08
C ARG A 57 2.08 6.54 -13.19
N LEU A 58 2.43 6.63 -11.90
CA LEU A 58 2.21 5.52 -10.96
C LEU A 58 0.71 5.25 -10.75
N ARG A 59 -0.09 6.31 -10.57
CA ARG A 59 -1.54 6.20 -10.41
C ARG A 59 -2.19 5.57 -11.65
N ALA A 60 -1.82 6.01 -12.85
CA ALA A 60 -2.31 5.43 -14.09
C ALA A 60 -1.92 3.95 -14.21
N ALA A 61 -0.64 3.62 -13.98
CA ALA A 61 -0.16 2.23 -14.01
C ALA A 61 -0.92 1.30 -13.05
N ILE A 62 -1.35 1.82 -11.90
CA ILE A 62 -2.20 1.10 -10.95
C ILE A 62 -3.63 1.01 -11.47
N LEU A 63 -4.30 2.14 -11.76
CA LEU A 63 -5.72 2.16 -12.15
C LEU A 63 -6.01 1.33 -13.41
N ASP A 64 -5.11 1.36 -14.40
CA ASP A 64 -5.27 0.64 -15.65
C ASP A 64 -5.21 -0.90 -15.46
N HIS A 65 -4.65 -1.36 -14.34
CA HIS A 65 -4.39 -2.78 -14.06
C HIS A 65 -4.99 -3.23 -12.71
N LEU A 66 -5.73 -2.35 -12.04
CA LEU A 66 -6.36 -2.65 -10.76
C LEU A 66 -7.60 -3.50 -11.02
N PRO A 67 -7.72 -4.70 -10.43
CA PRO A 67 -8.87 -5.56 -10.68
C PRO A 67 -10.20 -4.90 -10.32
N GLU A 68 -11.26 -5.27 -11.06
CA GLU A 68 -12.59 -4.73 -10.83
C GLU A 68 -13.07 -4.98 -9.39
N GLY A 69 -13.73 -3.98 -8.82
CA GLY A 69 -14.30 -4.00 -7.47
C GLY A 69 -13.46 -3.27 -6.43
N PHE A 70 -12.17 -3.01 -6.67
CA PHE A 70 -11.43 -2.06 -5.87
C PHE A 70 -11.88 -0.62 -6.19
N LYS A 71 -11.78 0.26 -5.19
CA LYS A 71 -12.15 1.67 -5.31
C LYS A 71 -10.97 2.56 -4.91
N GLU A 72 -10.69 3.57 -5.73
CA GLU A 72 -9.75 4.64 -5.38
C GLU A 72 -10.41 5.63 -4.40
N VAL A 73 -9.68 5.95 -3.33
CA VAL A 73 -10.10 6.86 -2.26
C VAL A 73 -8.92 7.72 -1.83
N MET A 74 -9.19 8.82 -1.12
CA MET A 74 -8.18 9.43 -0.26
C MET A 74 -8.27 8.79 1.13
N GLY A 75 -7.13 8.39 1.68
CA GLY A 75 -7.04 7.79 3.00
C GLY A 75 -5.67 8.03 3.62
N TYR A 76 -5.63 8.38 4.90
CA TYR A 76 -4.36 8.66 5.62
C TYR A 76 -3.45 9.68 4.92
N GLY A 77 -4.05 10.65 4.21
CA GLY A 77 -3.32 11.70 3.46
C GLY A 77 -2.57 11.21 2.22
N MET A 78 -2.95 10.05 1.68
CA MET A 78 -2.42 9.46 0.46
C MET A 78 -3.53 8.87 -0.40
N ILE A 79 -3.22 8.53 -1.65
CA ILE A 79 -4.15 7.83 -2.53
C ILE A 79 -4.23 6.38 -2.08
N GLY A 80 -5.42 5.89 -1.77
CA GLY A 80 -5.68 4.52 -1.34
C GLY A 80 -6.54 3.76 -2.35
N TYR A 81 -6.36 2.45 -2.38
CA TYR A 81 -7.19 1.52 -3.14
C TYR A 81 -7.71 0.48 -2.16
N VAL A 82 -9.04 0.37 -2.09
CA VAL A 82 -9.74 -0.34 -1.03
C VAL A 82 -10.85 -1.22 -1.59
N VAL A 83 -11.25 -2.24 -0.83
CA VAL A 83 -12.49 -2.97 -1.09
C VAL A 83 -13.63 -2.22 -0.39
N PRO A 84 -14.64 -1.71 -1.12
CA PRO A 84 -15.72 -0.94 -0.54
C PRO A 84 -16.65 -1.82 0.31
N HIS A 85 -17.36 -1.21 1.28
CA HIS A 85 -18.35 -1.91 2.12
C HIS A 85 -19.47 -2.60 1.34
N SER A 86 -19.78 -2.12 0.14
CA SER A 86 -20.75 -2.77 -0.74
C SER A 86 -20.33 -4.18 -1.17
N LEU A 87 -19.01 -4.46 -1.20
CA LEU A 87 -18.46 -5.78 -1.50
C LEU A 87 -18.00 -6.52 -0.23
N TYR A 88 -17.57 -5.79 0.80
CA TYR A 88 -17.14 -6.36 2.07
C TYR A 88 -17.69 -5.56 3.27
N PRO A 89 -18.90 -5.90 3.76
CA PRO A 89 -19.59 -5.12 4.78
C PRO A 89 -18.83 -4.97 6.10
N ASP A 90 -18.11 -6.02 6.51
CA ASP A 90 -17.37 -6.07 7.78
C ASP A 90 -16.20 -5.07 7.87
N GLY A 91 -15.73 -4.55 6.73
CA GLY A 91 -14.71 -3.51 6.70
C GLY A 91 -13.37 -3.92 7.29
N TYR A 92 -12.59 -2.94 7.74
CA TYR A 92 -11.32 -3.20 8.38
C TYR A 92 -11.49 -3.66 9.84
N HIS A 93 -10.79 -4.71 10.27
CA HIS A 93 -11.05 -5.41 11.54
C HIS A 93 -10.76 -4.56 12.79
N VAL A 94 -9.92 -3.53 12.66
CA VAL A 94 -9.62 -2.59 13.76
C VAL A 94 -10.59 -1.42 13.77
N SER A 95 -11.16 -1.06 12.62
CA SER A 95 -12.15 0.00 12.46
C SER A 95 -13.11 -0.39 11.33
N PRO A 96 -14.19 -1.14 11.65
CA PRO A 96 -15.14 -1.68 10.68
C PRO A 96 -15.84 -0.64 9.80
N GLU A 97 -15.74 0.63 10.17
CA GLU A 97 -16.26 1.79 9.45
C GLU A 97 -15.35 2.21 8.29
N GLN A 98 -14.10 1.73 8.31
CA GLN A 98 -13.15 1.90 7.21
C GLN A 98 -13.31 0.74 6.23
N PRO A 99 -13.25 1.02 4.91
CA PRO A 99 -13.22 -0.03 3.91
C PRO A 99 -11.95 -0.87 4.05
N LEU A 100 -11.97 -2.11 3.55
CA LEU A 100 -10.84 -3.01 3.68
C LEU A 100 -9.64 -2.50 2.84
N PRO A 101 -8.51 -2.12 3.46
CA PRO A 101 -7.36 -1.57 2.74
C PRO A 101 -6.68 -2.64 1.87
N PHE A 102 -6.20 -2.24 0.68
CA PHE A 102 -5.45 -3.12 -0.22
C PHE A 102 -4.11 -2.51 -0.66
N MET A 103 -4.12 -1.28 -1.19
CA MET A 103 -2.92 -0.58 -1.64
C MET A 103 -2.97 0.90 -1.31
N CYS A 104 -1.81 1.55 -1.24
CA CYS A 104 -1.73 3.02 -1.22
C CYS A 104 -0.56 3.54 -2.07
N LEU A 105 -0.70 4.73 -2.63
CA LEU A 105 0.33 5.48 -3.35
C LEU A 105 0.59 6.81 -2.64
N ALA A 106 1.84 7.02 -2.22
CA ALA A 106 2.25 8.25 -1.55
C ALA A 106 3.51 8.86 -2.16
N ALA A 107 3.56 10.19 -2.25
CA ALA A 107 4.77 10.97 -2.48
C ALA A 107 5.29 11.50 -1.14
N GLN A 108 6.30 10.83 -0.60
CA GLN A 108 7.01 11.24 0.61
C GLN A 108 8.13 12.21 0.27
N LYS A 109 8.61 12.99 1.25
CA LYS A 109 9.63 14.05 1.04
C LYS A 109 10.80 13.62 0.14
N ASN A 110 11.32 12.40 0.29
CA ASN A 110 12.51 11.93 -0.42
C ASN A 110 12.28 10.73 -1.37
N PHE A 111 11.06 10.20 -1.45
CA PHE A 111 10.76 9.01 -2.26
C PHE A 111 9.27 8.92 -2.60
N TYR A 112 8.95 8.07 -3.56
CA TYR A 112 7.59 7.62 -3.85
C TYR A 112 7.40 6.25 -3.21
N ALA A 113 6.25 6.02 -2.60
CA ALA A 113 5.93 4.78 -1.91
C ALA A 113 4.71 4.13 -2.54
N VAL A 114 4.84 2.86 -2.90
CA VAL A 114 3.70 2.00 -3.22
C VAL A 114 3.57 0.98 -2.10
N TYR A 115 2.48 1.09 -1.36
CA TYR A 115 2.09 0.15 -0.34
C TYR A 115 1.21 -0.92 -0.97
N HIS A 116 1.57 -2.19 -0.79
CA HIS A 116 0.78 -3.31 -1.30
C HIS A 116 0.62 -4.37 -0.22
N MET A 117 -0.60 -4.50 0.31
CA MET A 117 -0.87 -5.37 1.46
C MET A 117 -0.74 -6.86 1.11
N GLY A 118 -1.00 -7.24 -0.15
CA GLY A 118 -0.75 -8.59 -0.65
C GLY A 118 0.70 -9.06 -0.49
N LEU A 119 1.70 -8.18 -0.68
CA LEU A 119 3.12 -8.54 -0.49
C LEU A 119 3.46 -8.85 0.97
N TYR A 120 2.68 -8.31 1.91
CA TYR A 120 2.84 -8.61 3.33
C TYR A 120 2.14 -9.92 3.73
N GLY A 121 0.97 -10.18 3.15
CA GLY A 121 0.13 -11.34 3.47
C GLY A 121 0.50 -12.63 2.74
N ASP A 122 1.28 -12.55 1.66
CA ASP A 122 1.59 -13.67 0.78
C ASP A 122 3.11 -13.81 0.49
N PRO A 123 3.79 -14.77 1.15
CA PRO A 123 5.21 -15.03 0.91
C PRO A 123 5.53 -15.47 -0.53
N VAL A 124 4.60 -16.14 -1.22
CA VAL A 124 4.79 -16.60 -2.60
C VAL A 124 4.78 -15.41 -3.54
N LEU A 125 3.81 -14.50 -3.36
CA LEU A 125 3.76 -13.25 -4.13
C LEU A 125 5.00 -12.39 -3.88
N LEU A 126 5.46 -12.29 -2.62
CA LEU A 126 6.66 -11.54 -2.26
C LEU A 126 7.92 -12.10 -2.92
N ASP A 127 8.07 -13.43 -2.96
CA ASP A 127 9.20 -14.08 -3.62
C ASP A 127 9.18 -13.85 -5.14
N TRP A 128 8.01 -13.98 -5.77
CA TRP A 128 7.82 -13.64 -7.18
C TRP A 128 8.23 -12.18 -7.45
N PHE A 129 7.72 -11.23 -6.66
CA PHE A 129 8.01 -9.81 -6.85
C PHE A 129 9.51 -9.51 -6.71
N ARG A 130 10.19 -10.10 -5.73
CA ARG A 130 11.64 -9.93 -5.55
C ARG A 130 12.44 -10.44 -6.74
N LYS A 131 12.06 -11.59 -7.30
CA LYS A 131 12.71 -12.17 -8.49
C LYS A 131 12.47 -11.29 -9.72
N SER A 132 11.23 -10.89 -9.95
CA SER A 132 10.87 -10.01 -11.07
C SER A 132 11.55 -8.63 -10.96
N TYR A 133 11.65 -8.08 -9.75
CA TYR A 133 12.35 -6.81 -9.53
C TYR A 133 13.85 -6.94 -9.81
N ALA A 134 14.49 -8.04 -9.42
CA ALA A 134 15.91 -8.27 -9.72
C ALA A 134 16.21 -8.25 -11.22
N ALA A 135 15.26 -8.70 -12.07
CA ALA A 135 15.40 -8.66 -13.52
C ALA A 135 15.46 -7.23 -14.11
N THR A 136 15.04 -6.21 -13.35
CA THR A 136 15.19 -4.80 -13.75
C THR A 136 16.65 -4.32 -13.69
N GLY A 137 17.52 -5.04 -12.99
CA GLY A 137 18.90 -4.60 -12.70
C GLY A 137 19.00 -3.52 -11.62
N TRP A 138 17.88 -3.05 -11.05
CA TRP A 138 17.86 -2.05 -10.00
C TRP A 138 17.75 -2.67 -8.61
N LYS A 139 18.30 -1.99 -7.60
CA LYS A 139 18.20 -2.42 -6.22
C LYS A 139 16.79 -2.17 -5.69
N LEU A 140 16.14 -3.21 -5.20
CA LEU A 140 14.88 -3.11 -4.48
C LEU A 140 15.09 -2.46 -3.10
N ASP A 141 14.38 -1.37 -2.83
CA ASP A 141 14.26 -0.75 -1.51
C ASP A 141 12.82 -0.95 -1.03
N MET A 142 12.62 -1.80 -0.02
CA MET A 142 11.28 -2.05 0.51
C MET A 142 11.27 -2.35 2.02
N GLY A 143 10.14 -2.03 2.67
CA GLY A 143 9.75 -2.52 3.97
C GLY A 143 8.93 -3.82 3.86
N LYS A 144 8.04 -4.07 4.83
CA LYS A 144 7.14 -5.23 4.82
C LYS A 144 6.12 -5.21 3.67
N SER A 145 5.48 -4.06 3.47
CA SER A 145 4.47 -3.82 2.42
C SER A 145 4.81 -2.61 1.53
N CYS A 146 5.83 -1.84 1.90
CA CYS A 146 6.17 -0.56 1.28
C CYS A 146 7.32 -0.70 0.29
N ILE A 147 7.07 -0.47 -0.99
CA ILE A 147 8.11 -0.36 -2.02
C ILE A 147 8.48 1.11 -2.17
N ARG A 148 9.76 1.46 -2.09
CA ARG A 148 10.25 2.84 -2.08
C ARG A 148 11.09 3.16 -3.32
N PHE A 149 10.72 4.23 -4.03
CA PHE A 149 11.43 4.74 -5.19
C PHE A 149 12.02 6.12 -4.90
N LYS A 150 13.35 6.20 -4.76
CA LYS A 150 14.07 7.47 -4.54
C LYS A 150 14.41 8.20 -5.84
N ASP A 151 14.45 7.46 -6.94
CA ASP A 151 14.85 7.94 -8.26
C ASP A 151 13.67 7.68 -9.21
N SER A 152 13.03 8.76 -9.69
CA SER A 152 11.85 8.66 -10.57
C SER A 152 12.17 8.03 -11.92
N ALA A 153 13.44 8.04 -12.34
CA ALA A 153 13.88 7.36 -13.56
C ALA A 153 13.99 5.83 -13.38
N LYS A 154 13.98 5.34 -12.13
CA LYS A 154 14.13 3.91 -11.78
C LYS A 154 12.89 3.32 -11.15
N ILE A 155 11.75 3.60 -11.79
CA ILE A 155 10.45 3.02 -11.42
C ILE A 155 10.06 2.00 -12.48
N PRO A 156 9.96 0.70 -12.13
CA PRO A 156 9.56 -0.33 -13.08
C PRO A 156 8.03 -0.35 -13.22
N TYR A 157 7.47 0.64 -13.91
CA TYR A 157 6.02 0.83 -14.04
C TYR A 157 5.29 -0.45 -14.48
N ALA A 158 5.81 -1.17 -15.49
CA ALA A 158 5.21 -2.42 -15.97
C ALA A 158 5.14 -3.51 -14.88
N LEU A 159 6.16 -3.60 -14.02
CA LEU A 159 6.16 -4.56 -12.91
C LEU A 159 5.16 -4.17 -11.83
N ILE A 160 4.96 -2.86 -11.60
CA ILE A 160 3.94 -2.37 -10.67
C ILE A 160 2.54 -2.64 -11.20
N SER A 161 2.31 -2.45 -12.51
CA SER A 161 1.07 -2.86 -13.17
C SER A 161 0.82 -4.36 -13.01
N GLU A 162 1.80 -5.21 -13.35
CA GLU A 162 1.66 -6.67 -13.21
C GLU A 162 1.41 -7.10 -11.75
N LEU A 163 2.01 -6.40 -10.78
CA LEU A 163 1.76 -6.65 -9.36
C LEU A 163 0.29 -6.40 -8.99
N CYS A 164 -0.34 -5.34 -9.52
CA CYS A 164 -1.74 -5.01 -9.23
C CYS A 164 -2.70 -6.12 -9.69
N GLU A 165 -2.38 -6.79 -10.79
CA GLU A 165 -3.20 -7.85 -11.37
C GLU A 165 -3.14 -9.18 -10.59
N LYS A 166 -2.14 -9.36 -9.72
CA LYS A 166 -1.89 -10.66 -9.06
C LYS A 166 -2.96 -11.06 -8.05
N ILE A 167 -3.75 -10.11 -7.54
CA ILE A 167 -4.73 -10.37 -6.48
C ILE A 167 -6.06 -9.74 -6.87
N SER A 168 -7.06 -10.60 -7.12
CA SER A 168 -8.44 -10.14 -7.27
C SER A 168 -9.03 -9.68 -5.93
N VAL A 169 -10.11 -8.88 -5.97
CA VAL A 169 -10.86 -8.49 -4.77
C VAL A 169 -11.27 -9.70 -3.92
N LYS A 170 -11.73 -10.77 -4.58
CA LYS A 170 -12.15 -12.00 -3.89
C LYS A 170 -10.98 -12.71 -3.20
N ASP A 171 -9.84 -12.81 -3.89
CA ASP A 171 -8.64 -13.41 -3.30
C ASP A 171 -8.14 -12.59 -2.13
N TRP A 172 -8.21 -11.25 -2.24
CA TRP A 172 -7.83 -10.35 -1.15
C TRP A 172 -8.71 -10.54 0.09
N ILE A 173 -10.04 -10.52 -0.05
CA ILE A 173 -10.97 -10.77 1.06
C ILE A 173 -10.69 -12.14 1.69
N THR A 174 -10.54 -13.18 0.87
CA THR A 174 -10.30 -14.55 1.35
C THR A 174 -8.99 -14.65 2.14
N GLN A 175 -7.92 -14.04 1.63
CA GLN A 175 -6.62 -14.02 2.31
C GLN A 175 -6.68 -13.23 3.61
N TYR A 176 -7.37 -12.09 3.60
CA TYR A 176 -7.56 -11.23 4.76
C TYR A 176 -8.31 -11.96 5.88
N GLU A 177 -9.47 -12.55 5.61
CA GLU A 177 -10.25 -13.30 6.60
C GLU A 177 -9.48 -14.50 7.17
N LYS A 178 -8.73 -15.21 6.33
CA LYS A 178 -7.87 -16.32 6.76
C LYS A 178 -6.80 -15.87 7.75
N ASN A 179 -6.30 -14.66 7.61
CA ASN A 179 -5.27 -14.11 8.50
C ASN A 179 -5.85 -13.52 9.78
N LEU A 180 -7.12 -13.10 9.81
CA LEU A 180 -7.80 -12.65 11.02
C LEU A 180 -8.17 -13.80 11.97
N ARG A 181 -8.46 -14.99 11.44
CA ARG A 181 -8.89 -16.15 12.22
C ARG A 181 -7.73 -16.95 12.85
N LYS A 182 -6.49 -16.49 12.71
CA LYS A 182 -5.28 -17.12 13.27
C LYS A 182 -4.89 -16.47 14.58
#